data_AF-A0A6P0Z3A9-F1
#
_entry.id   AF-A0A6P0Z3A9-F1
#
_cell.length_a   1.000
_cell.length_b   1.000
_cell.length_c   1.000
_cell.angle_alpha   90.00
_cell.angle_beta   90.00
_cell.angle_gamma   90.00
#
_symmetry.space_group_name_H-M   'P 1'
#
loop_
_entity.id
_entity.type
_entity.pdbx_description
1 polymer ?
#
loop_
_entity_poly.entity_id
_entity_poly.type
_entity_poly.pdbx_seq_one_letter_code
_entity_poly.pdbx_strand_id
1 'polypeptide(L)' 'MENPSLRSEPREQLAQVIPHKQETSLLDWLEANGRLLERDTLSESETLIDSEEEISELMGVDDHS' A
#
# COMPACT_ATOMS: atom_id res chain seq x y z
N MET A 1 -11.33 -28.86 -31.47
CA MET A 1 -11.61 -27.57 -30.82
C MET A 1 -10.30 -27.08 -30.27
N GLU A 2 -9.79 -25.97 -30.80
CA GLU A 2 -8.56 -25.34 -30.32
C GLU A 2 -8.96 -24.26 -29.30
N ASN A 3 -8.31 -24.27 -28.14
CA ASN A 3 -8.58 -23.29 -27.09
C ASN A 3 -7.81 -22.00 -27.42
N PRO A 4 -8.50 -20.88 -27.71
CA PRO A 4 -7.85 -19.62 -28.08
C PRO A 4 -6.98 -19.02 -26.96
N SER A 5 -7.11 -19.50 -25.73
CA SER A 5 -6.32 -19.05 -24.58
C SER A 5 -5.03 -19.85 -24.37
N LEU A 6 -4.85 -21.00 -25.03
CA LEU A 6 -3.63 -21.80 -24.89
C LEU A 6 -2.61 -21.40 -25.96
N ARG A 7 -1.39 -21.12 -25.51
CA ARG A 7 -0.23 -20.86 -26.36
C ARG A 7 0.83 -21.92 -26.09
N SER A 8 1.49 -22.40 -27.14
CA SER A 8 2.59 -23.36 -27.05
C SER A 8 3.88 -22.63 -27.37
N GLU A 9 4.85 -22.72 -26.47
CA GLU A 9 6.15 -22.06 -26.61
C GLU A 9 7.27 -23.12 -26.59
N PRO A 10 8.32 -22.99 -27.43
CA PRO A 10 9.44 -23.93 -27.47
C PRO A 10 10.24 -23.96 -26.15
N ARG A 11 10.64 -25.15 -25.69
CA ARG A 11 11.34 -25.31 -24.40
C ARG A 11 12.82 -24.88 -24.46
N GLU A 12 13.47 -25.02 -25.63
CA GLU A 12 14.87 -24.60 -25.80
C GLU A 12 15.02 -23.09 -26.06
N GLN A 13 13.92 -22.37 -26.28
CA GLN A 13 13.97 -20.94 -26.56
C GLN A 13 14.12 -20.14 -25.26
N LEU A 14 15.02 -19.16 -25.27
CA LEU A 14 15.14 -18.21 -24.17
C LEU A 14 13.84 -17.43 -24.01
N ALA A 15 13.47 -17.17 -22.75
CA ALA A 15 12.31 -16.34 -22.45
C ALA A 15 12.46 -14.96 -23.11
N GLN A 16 11.35 -14.43 -23.64
CA GLN A 16 11.34 -13.07 -24.15
C GLN A 16 11.73 -12.09 -23.04
N VAL A 17 12.59 -11.12 -23.37
CA VAL A 17 12.90 -10.03 -22.45
C VAL A 17 11.68 -9.13 -22.37
N ILE A 18 11.08 -9.02 -21.19
CA ILE A 18 10.02 -8.04 -20.97
C ILE A 18 10.70 -6.67 -20.93
N PRO A 19 10.40 -5.75 -21.87
CA PRO A 19 10.98 -4.43 -21.83
C PRO A 19 10.52 -3.73 -20.55
N HIS A 20 11.44 -3.05 -19.87
CA HIS A 20 11.06 -2.19 -18.77
C HIS A 20 10.11 -1.13 -19.31
N LYS A 21 8.84 -1.21 -18.89
CA LYS A 21 7.93 -0.10 -19.11
C LYS A 21 8.49 1.05 -18.29
N GLN A 22 8.83 2.15 -18.98
CA GLN A 22 9.00 3.44 -18.34
C GLN A 22 7.62 3.92 -17.93
N GLU A 23 7.03 3.24 -16.94
CA GLU A 23 5.82 3.75 -16.30
C GLU A 23 6.26 5.02 -15.57
N THR A 24 5.44 6.08 -15.68
CA THR A 24 5.61 7.29 -14.88
C THR A 24 5.90 6.89 -13.44
N SER A 25 6.82 7.58 -12.76
CA SER A 25 7.11 7.27 -11.35
C SER A 25 5.80 7.18 -10.59
N LEU A 26 5.68 6.22 -9.66
CA LEU A 26 4.49 6.12 -8.83
C LEU A 26 4.17 7.47 -8.16
N LEU A 27 5.21 8.23 -7.80
CA LEU A 27 5.08 9.59 -7.26
C LEU A 27 4.45 10.55 -8.27
N ASP A 28 4.93 10.56 -9.52
CA ASP A 28 4.37 11.40 -10.58
C ASP A 28 2.90 11.04 -10.86
N TRP A 29 2.57 9.75 -10.83
CA TRP A 29 1.19 9.29 -10.99
C TRP A 29 0.32 9.73 -9.80
N LEU A 30 0.81 9.57 -8.57
CA LEU A 30 0.09 9.99 -7.36
C LEU A 30 -0.16 11.50 -7.36
N GLU A 31 0.84 12.30 -7.75
CA GLU A 31 0.74 13.76 -7.88
C GLU A 31 -0.27 14.14 -8.97
N ALA A 32 -0.15 13.57 -10.18
CA ALA A 32 -1.06 13.86 -11.30
C ALA A 32 -2.52 13.49 -11.02
N ASN A 33 -2.76 12.50 -10.16
CA ASN A 33 -4.11 12.07 -9.75
C ASN A 33 -4.61 12.78 -8.48
N GLY A 34 -3.85 13.72 -7.91
CA GLY A 34 -4.21 14.41 -6.67
C GLY A 34 -4.30 13.47 -5.46
N ARG A 35 -3.59 12.33 -5.52
CA ARG A 35 -3.54 11.30 -4.46
C ARG A 35 -2.31 11.42 -3.57
N LEU A 36 -1.37 12.29 -3.93
CA LEU A 36 -0.24 12.64 -3.09
C LEU A 36 -0.67 13.75 -2.12
N LEU A 37 -0.84 13.40 -0.85
CA LEU A 37 -1.11 14.36 0.23
C LEU A 37 0.20 14.64 0.98
N GLU A 38 0.39 15.89 1.40
CA GLU A 38 1.47 16.24 2.32
C GLU A 38 1.24 15.50 3.65
N ARG A 39 2.30 14.97 4.26
CA ARG A 39 2.18 14.43 5.61
C ARG A 39 1.93 15.60 6.55
N ASP A 40 0.86 15.52 7.34
CA ASP A 40 0.64 16.45 8.43
C ASP A 40 1.89 16.45 9.34
N THR A 41 2.37 17.65 9.66
CA THR A 41 3.57 17.85 10.47
C THR A 41 3.32 17.63 11.96
N LEU A 42 2.07 17.42 12.37
CA LEU A 42 1.80 16.84 13.68
C LEU A 42 2.33 15.41 13.63
N SER A 43 3.42 15.19 14.33
CA SER A 43 4.08 13.91 14.36
C SER A 43 3.03 12.88 14.77
N GLU A 44 2.84 11.82 13.98
CA GLU A 44 1.95 10.69 14.27
C GLU A 44 2.12 10.21 15.73
N SER A 45 3.32 10.39 16.29
CA SER A 45 3.64 10.18 17.70
C SER A 45 2.87 11.07 18.68
N GLU A 46 2.73 12.37 18.43
CA GLU A 46 2.04 13.31 19.33
C GLU A 46 0.54 13.00 19.42
N THR A 47 -0.08 12.63 18.29
CA THR A 47 -1.49 12.21 18.26
C THR A 47 -1.72 10.83 18.88
N LEU A 48 -0.74 9.92 18.78
CA LEU A 48 -0.81 8.60 19.39
C LEU A 48 -0.71 8.68 20.93
N ILE A 49 0.19 9.52 21.45
CA ILE A 49 0.42 9.66 22.90
C ILE A 49 -0.84 10.22 23.61
N ASP A 50 -1.48 11.23 23.04
CA ASP A 50 -2.72 11.83 23.58
C ASP A 50 -3.87 10.81 23.59
N SER A 51 -3.96 9.99 22.54
CA SER A 51 -5.01 8.97 22.43
C SER A 51 -4.85 7.79 23.40
N GLU A 52 -3.62 7.38 23.75
CA GLU A 52 -3.41 6.29 24.72
C GLU A 52 -3.76 6.71 26.15
N GLU A 53 -3.53 7.97 26.53
CA GLU A 53 -3.87 8.51 27.84
C GLU A 53 -5.40 8.57 28.04
N GLU A 54 -6.15 9.06 27.04
CA GLU A 54 -7.63 9.11 27.06
C GLU A 54 -8.28 7.71 27.16
N ILE A 55 -7.74 6.73 26.42
CA ILE A 55 -8.24 5.34 26.46
C ILE A 55 -7.99 4.70 27.83
N SER A 56 -6.84 4.99 28.45
CA SER A 56 -6.47 4.42 29.74
C SER A 56 -7.36 4.94 30.89
N GLU A 57 -7.87 6.17 30.79
CA GLU A 57 -8.87 6.72 31.72
C GLU A 57 -10.24 6.05 31.56
N LEU A 58 -10.63 5.71 30.33
CA LEU A 58 -11.89 5.00 30.03
C LEU A 58 -11.88 3.53 30.49
N MET A 59 -10.70 2.91 30.61
CA MET A 59 -10.56 1.55 31.17
C MET A 59 -10.51 1.51 32.71
N GLY A 60 -10.76 2.64 33.39
CA GLY A 60 -10.80 2.74 34.84
C GLY A 60 -12.08 2.20 35.48
N VAL A 61 -11.95 1.01 36.10
CA VAL A 61 -12.73 0.47 37.23
C VAL A 61 -14.17 0.00 36.93
N ASP A 62 -14.30 -1.24 36.45
CA ASP A 62 -15.42 -2.09 36.88
C ASP A 62 -15.05 -3.59 36.85
N ASP A 63 -14.00 -3.95 37.58
CA ASP A 63 -13.77 -5.33 38.02
C ASP A 63 -13.95 -5.37 39.54
N HIS A 64 -15.18 -5.18 39.98
CA HIS A 64 -15.59 -5.41 41.36
C HIS A 64 -15.84 -6.91 41.58
N SER A 65 -14.97 -7.51 42.40
CA SER A 65 -15.04 -8.87 42.95
C SER A 65 -16.24 -9.09 43.89
#